data_AF-A0A1D9LCM7-F1
#
_entry.id   AF-A0A1D9LCM7-F1
#
_cell.length_a   1.000
_cell.length_b   1.000
_cell.length_c   1.000
_cell.angle_alpha   90.00
_cell.angle_beta   90.00
_cell.angle_gamma   90.00
#
_symmetry.space_group_name_H-M   'P 1'
#
loop_
_entity.id
_entity.type
_entity.pdbx_description
1 polymer ?
#
loop_
_entity_poly.entity_id
_entity_poly.type
_entity_poly.pdbx_seq_one_letter_code
_entity_poly.pdbx_strand_id
1 'polypeptide(L)'
;MRFQTQMKVIGAKRFKDTVDGTLYDNTKLFVEVPLNDQNGNAVGTAAQEMAWGDSANFEKIKNLPFPFLAMCELEMVTNGKTSKTVIVGVTPAKGAAAQGQG
;
A
#
# COMPACT_ATOMS: atom_id res chain seq x y z
N MET A 1 -0.72 -1.13 16.77
CA MET A 1 -2.07 -1.71 16.54
C MET A 1 -2.10 -2.27 15.13
N ARG A 2 -2.57 -3.51 14.94
CA ARG A 2 -2.64 -4.15 13.61
C ARG A 2 -4.07 -4.52 13.23
N PHE A 3 -4.37 -4.39 11.94
CA PHE A 3 -5.64 -4.79 11.35
C PHE A 3 -5.42 -5.25 9.91
N GLN A 4 -6.31 -6.11 9.40
CA GLN A 4 -6.26 -6.58 8.02
C GLN A 4 -7.39 -5.94 7.22
N THR A 5 -7.12 -5.59 5.96
CA THR A 5 -8.15 -5.13 5.03
C THR A 5 -7.79 -5.49 3.60
N GLN A 6 -8.80 -5.71 2.77
CA GLN A 6 -8.59 -5.90 1.34
C GLN A 6 -8.40 -4.55 0.67
N MET A 7 -7.31 -4.39 -0.07
CA MET A 7 -6.98 -3.16 -0.80
C MET A 7 -6.70 -3.48 -2.26
N LYS A 8 -7.01 -2.52 -3.14
CA LYS A 8 -6.61 -2.56 -4.55
C LYS A 8 -5.26 -1.88 -4.69
N VAL A 9 -4.23 -2.66 -4.98
CA VAL A 9 -2.88 -2.18 -5.25
C VAL A 9 -2.81 -1.77 -6.72
N ILE A 10 -2.55 -0.49 -6.97
CA ILE A 10 -2.49 0.09 -8.31
C ILE A 10 -1.05 0.32 -8.79
N GLY A 11 -0.08 0.28 -7.90
CA GLY A 11 1.33 0.37 -8.24
C GLY A 11 2.24 0.21 -7.04
N ALA A 12 3.54 0.14 -7.31
CA ALA A 12 4.58 0.10 -6.28
C ALA A 12 5.85 0.78 -6.78
N LYS A 13 6.63 1.33 -5.86
CA LYS A 13 8.01 1.76 -6.13
C LYS A 13 8.93 1.27 -5.02
N ARG A 14 10.18 1.01 -5.37
CA ARG A 14 11.26 0.78 -4.40
C ARG A 14 12.34 1.86 -4.54
N PHE A 15 13.03 2.13 -3.45
CA PHE A 15 14.29 2.86 -3.45
C PHE A 15 15.30 2.02 -2.69
N LYS A 16 16.42 1.69 -3.35
CA LYS A 16 17.54 0.98 -2.73
C LYS A 16 18.83 1.61 -3.21
N ASP A 17 19.43 2.44 -2.37
CA ASP A 17 20.69 3.11 -2.68
C ASP A 17 21.43 3.55 -1.40
N THR A 18 22.72 3.81 -1.50
CA THR A 18 23.54 4.37 -0.43
C THR A 18 23.73 5.86 -0.66
N VAL A 19 23.19 6.69 0.23
CA VAL A 19 23.32 8.16 0.19
C VAL A 19 24.11 8.59 1.41
N ASP A 20 25.23 9.30 1.19
CA ASP A 20 26.13 9.78 2.26
C ASP A 20 26.54 8.69 3.27
N GLY A 21 26.84 7.49 2.76
CA GLY A 21 27.24 6.34 3.57
C GLY A 21 26.10 5.63 4.30
N THR A 22 24.86 6.11 4.17
CA THR A 22 23.67 5.47 4.73
C THR A 22 22.93 4.68 3.67
N LEU A 23 22.73 3.38 3.91
CA LEU A 23 21.89 2.54 3.06
C LEU A 23 20.41 2.86 3.31
N TYR A 24 19.72 3.28 2.26
CA TYR A 24 18.27 3.42 2.24
C TYR A 24 17.69 2.28 1.43
N ASP A 25 16.85 1.47 2.05
CA ASP A 25 16.12 0.39 1.40
C ASP A 25 14.65 0.47 1.81
N ASN A 26 13.79 0.90 0.89
CA ASN A 26 12.36 1.03 1.15
C ASN A 26 11.51 0.65 -0.06
N THR A 27 10.29 0.18 0.23
CA THR A 27 9.22 -0.04 -0.74
C THR A 27 7.99 0.73 -0.32
N LYS A 28 7.28 1.28 -1.31
CA LYS A 28 6.02 1.98 -1.14
C LYS A 28 4.99 1.40 -2.11
N LEU A 29 3.77 1.18 -1.60
CA LEU A 29 2.62 0.79 -2.38
C LEU A 29 1.72 1.99 -2.62
N PHE A 30 1.13 2.02 -3.81
CA PHE A 30 0.03 2.92 -4.15
C PHE A 30 -1.25 2.08 -4.15
N VAL A 31 -2.18 2.46 -3.28
CA VAL A 31 -3.46 1.75 -3.09
C VAL A 31 -4.62 2.69 -3.31
N GLU A 32 -5.72 2.19 -3.86
CA GLU A 32 -6.97 2.95 -3.93
C GLU A 32 -7.62 3.00 -2.54
N VAL A 33 -7.95 4.21 -2.09
CA VAL A 33 -8.67 4.48 -0.84
C VAL A 33 -9.89 5.34 -1.16
N PRO A 34 -11.09 4.99 -0.67
CA PRO A 34 -12.28 5.83 -0.81
C PRO A 34 -12.05 7.21 -0.21
N LEU A 35 -12.48 8.25 -0.91
CA LEU A 35 -12.56 9.59 -0.33
C LEU A 35 -13.70 9.64 0.69
N ASN A 36 -13.57 10.50 1.69
CA ASN A 36 -14.65 10.70 2.67
C ASN A 36 -15.80 11.49 2.03
N ASP A 37 -16.86 10.77 1.65
CA ASP A 37 -18.06 11.30 0.99
C ASP A 37 -19.18 11.72 1.96
N GLN A 38 -18.94 11.69 3.28
CA GLN A 38 -19.96 11.93 4.32
C GLN A 38 -20.71 13.25 4.19
N ASN A 39 -20.10 14.28 3.60
CA ASN A 39 -20.70 15.60 3.41
C ASN A 39 -21.15 15.86 1.97
N GLY A 40 -21.11 14.85 1.10
CA GLY A 40 -21.48 14.97 -0.32
C GLY A 40 -20.48 15.73 -1.20
N ASN A 41 -19.33 16.14 -0.67
CA ASN A 41 -18.34 16.95 -1.40
C ASN A 41 -17.23 16.12 -2.04
N ALA A 42 -17.25 14.80 -1.91
CA ALA A 42 -16.26 13.90 -2.49
C ALA A 42 -16.93 12.65 -3.06
N VAL A 43 -16.36 12.12 -4.15
CA VAL A 43 -16.81 10.88 -4.81
C VAL A 43 -15.59 10.09 -5.28
N GLY A 44 -15.73 8.76 -5.34
CA GLY A 44 -14.70 7.87 -5.86
C GLY A 44 -13.53 7.61 -4.90
N THR A 45 -12.36 7.36 -5.47
CA THR A 45 -11.16 6.92 -4.74
C THR A 45 -9.95 7.76 -5.10
N ALA A 46 -9.01 7.89 -4.16
CA ALA A 46 -7.70 8.47 -4.40
C ALA A 46 -6.59 7.42 -4.24
N ALA A 47 -5.45 7.68 -4.87
CA ALA A 47 -4.24 6.90 -4.65
C ALA A 47 -3.57 7.34 -3.34
N GLN A 48 -3.43 6.42 -2.39
CA GLN A 48 -2.68 6.64 -1.16
C GLN A 48 -1.34 5.92 -1.23
N GLU A 49 -0.25 6.62 -0.91
CA GLU A 49 1.08 6.01 -0.76
C GLU A 49 1.24 5.45 0.66
N MET A 50 1.67 4.19 0.77
CA MET A 50 1.90 3.50 2.05
C MET A 50 3.25 2.77 2.04
N ALA A 51 4.02 2.87 3.12
CA ALA A 51 5.28 2.15 3.23
C ALA A 51 5.05 0.64 3.43
N TRP A 52 5.86 -0.19 2.78
CA TRP A 52 5.80 -1.64 2.84
C TRP A 52 7.20 -2.27 2.91
N GLY A 53 7.90 -2.02 4.02
CA GLY A 53 9.23 -2.59 4.27
C GLY A 53 10.27 -2.17 3.23
N ASP A 54 11.13 -3.11 2.85
CA ASP A 54 12.28 -2.93 1.97
C ASP A 54 12.01 -3.38 0.51
N SER A 55 13.01 -3.26 -0.35
CA SER A 55 12.97 -3.67 -1.76
C SER A 55 12.69 -5.15 -2.00
N ALA A 56 12.97 -6.05 -1.04
CA ALA A 56 12.65 -7.48 -1.22
C ALA A 56 11.13 -7.70 -1.31
N ASN A 57 10.33 -6.83 -0.68
CA ASN A 57 8.88 -6.86 -0.85
C ASN A 57 8.43 -6.47 -2.27
N PHE A 58 9.06 -5.47 -2.88
CA PHE A 58 8.78 -5.08 -4.26
C PHE A 58 8.98 -6.25 -5.23
N GLU A 59 10.06 -7.01 -5.06
CA GLU A 59 10.36 -8.20 -5.88
C GLU A 59 9.24 -9.25 -5.86
N LYS A 60 8.47 -9.35 -4.77
CA LYS A 60 7.35 -10.29 -4.62
C LYS A 60 6.16 -9.95 -5.52
N ILE A 61 5.98 -8.68 -5.89
CA ILE A 61 4.79 -8.21 -6.62
C ILE A 61 5.09 -7.61 -7.99
N LYS A 62 6.35 -7.29 -8.30
CA LYS A 62 6.71 -6.56 -9.53
C LYS A 62 6.25 -7.24 -10.84
N ASN A 63 6.07 -8.56 -10.82
CA ASN A 63 5.65 -9.35 -11.97
C ASN A 63 4.15 -9.66 -11.98
N LEU A 64 3.39 -9.15 -11.00
CA LEU A 64 1.93 -9.30 -10.98
C LEU A 64 1.29 -8.31 -11.97
N PRO A 65 0.15 -8.66 -12.57
CA PRO A 65 -0.63 -7.70 -13.33
C PRO A 65 -1.22 -6.67 -12.37
N PHE A 66 -0.95 -5.39 -12.62
CA PHE A 66 -1.58 -4.29 -11.90
C PHE A 66 -2.81 -3.78 -12.68
N PRO A 67 -3.87 -3.31 -11.99
CA PRO A 67 -4.05 -3.38 -10.54
C PRO A 67 -4.43 -4.79 -10.07
N PHE A 68 -4.12 -5.12 -8.81
CA PHE A 68 -4.58 -6.37 -8.19
C PHE A 68 -5.16 -6.13 -6.80
N LEU A 69 -6.04 -7.04 -6.38
CA LEU A 69 -6.57 -7.07 -5.02
C LEU A 69 -5.62 -7.85 -4.11
N ALA A 70 -5.38 -7.34 -2.91
CA ALA A 70 -4.58 -8.02 -1.90
C ALA A 70 -5.18 -7.85 -0.51
N MET A 71 -5.03 -8.88 0.32
CA MET A 71 -5.21 -8.74 1.75
C MET A 71 -3.95 -8.09 2.34
N CYS A 72 -4.11 -6.88 2.87
CA CYS A 72 -3.04 -6.10 3.48
C CYS A 72 -3.17 -6.15 4.99
N GLU A 73 -2.09 -6.50 5.69
CA GLU A 73 -1.96 -6.30 7.13
C GLU A 73 -1.35 -4.91 7.35
N LEU A 74 -2.10 -4.04 8.01
CA LEU A 74 -1.72 -2.68 8.30
C LEU A 74 -1.37 -2.53 9.77
N GLU A 75 -0.34 -1.73 10.02
CA GLU A 75 0.10 -1.36 11.36
C GLU A 75 0.14 0.16 11.51
N MET A 76 -0.50 0.67 12.56
CA MET A 76 -0.30 2.06 12.96
C MET A 76 0.96 2.15 13.82
N VAL A 77 1.94 2.92 13.35
CA VAL A 77 3.19 3.20 14.05
C VAL A 77 3.29 4.69 14.40
N THR A 78 3.92 5.01 15.52
CA THR A 78 4.13 6.39 15.98
C THR A 78 5.57 6.61 16.43
N ASN A 79 6.07 7.83 16.26
CA ASN A 79 7.34 8.28 16.83
C ASN A 79 7.13 9.24 18.01
N GLY A 80 5.93 9.28 18.59
CA GLY A 80 5.55 10.22 19.66
C GLY A 80 5.19 11.63 19.18
N LYS A 81 5.38 11.96 17.89
CA LYS A 81 4.96 13.23 17.28
C LYS A 81 3.91 13.04 16.18
N THR A 82 4.11 12.01 15.36
CA THR A 82 3.26 11.70 14.20
C THR A 82 2.98 10.21 14.19
N SER A 83 1.73 9.86 13.90
CA SER A 83 1.32 8.48 13.64
C SER A 83 1.10 8.29 12.15
N LYS A 84 1.50 7.13 11.63
CA LYS A 84 1.26 6.74 10.24
C LYS A 84 0.85 5.28 10.16
N THR A 85 0.08 4.96 9.13
CA THR A 85 -0.27 3.58 8.80
C THR A 85 0.73 3.03 7.79
N VAL A 86 1.34 1.89 8.11
CA VAL A 86 2.26 1.16 7.22
C VAL A 86 1.68 -0.20 6.91
N ILE A 87 2.05 -0.77 5.77
CA ILE A 87 1.71 -2.14 5.41
C ILE A 87 2.84 -3.05 5.90
N VAL A 88 2.52 -4.10 6.64
CA VAL A 88 3.47 -5.08 7.16
C VAL A 88 3.33 -6.45 6.51
N GLY A 89 2.19 -6.71 5.86
CA GLY A 89 1.95 -7.93 5.09
C GLY A 89 1.08 -7.64 3.86
N VAL A 90 1.39 -8.31 2.75
CA VAL A 90 0.61 -8.24 1.50
C VAL A 90 0.46 -9.65 0.98
N THR A 91 -0.78 -10.10 0.84
CA THR A 91 -1.12 -11.39 0.23
C THR A 91 -2.02 -11.12 -0.97
N PRO A 92 -1.52 -11.24 -2.21
CA PRO A 92 -2.36 -11.11 -3.40
C PRO A 92 -3.53 -12.09 -3.34
N ALA A 93 -4.75 -11.61 -3.62
CA ALA A 93 -5.90 -12.48 -3.72
C ALA A 93 -5.70 -13.43 -4.92
N LYS A 94 -5.90 -14.74 -4.71
CA LYS A 94 -5.87 -15.71 -5.81
C LYS A 94 -7.05 -15.42 -6.74
N GLY A 95 -6.77 -14.79 -7.88
CA GLY A 95 -7.70 -14.62 -8.98
C GLY A 95 -8.89 -13.73 -8.65
N ALA A 96 -8.78 -12.44 -8.92
CA ALA A 96 -9.95 -11.62 -9.20
C ALA A 96 -9.53 -10.51 -10.16
N ALA A 97 -9.73 -10.78 -11.45
CA ALA A 97 -9.98 -9.73 -12.41
C ALA A 97 -11.08 -8.82 -11.84
N ALA A 98 -10.84 -7.51 -11.94
CA ALA A 98 -11.75 -6.40 -11.65
C ALA A 98 -13.19 -6.80 -11.30
N GLN A 99 -13.52 -6.85 -10.01
CA GLN A 99 -14.92 -6.69 -9.60
C GLN A 99 -15.24 -5.20 -9.65
N GLY A 100 -15.88 -4.80 -10.75
CA GLY A 100 -16.59 -3.53 -10.85
C GLY A 100 -17.63 -3.45 -9.75
N GLN A 101 -17.71 -2.26 -9.15
CA GLN A 101 -18.78 -1.87 -8.24
C GLN A 101 -20.12 -1.97 -9.00
N GLY A 102 -21.06 -2.73 -8.43
CA GLY A 102 -22.47 -2.69 -8.82
C GLY A 102 -23.18 -1.48 -8.22
#